data_AF-A0A4R6FV11-F1
#
_entry.id   AF-A0A4R6FV11-F1
#
_cell.length_a   1.000
_cell.length_b   1.000
_cell.length_c   1.000
_cell.angle_alpha   90.00
_cell.angle_beta   90.00
_cell.angle_gamma   90.00
#
_symmetry.space_group_name_H-M   'P 1'
#
loop_
_entity.id
_entity.type
_entity.pdbx_description
1 polymer ?
#
loop_
_entity_poly.entity_id
_entity_poly.type
_entity_poly.pdbx_seq_one_letter_code
_entity_poly.pdbx_strand_id
1 'polypeptide(L)'
;MRMKHDALRSGKRKAVNLSLDTGVVAAAREAGLNLSQICEAALRDAAKKEREAKWREENREWIAANNAWVEKNGLPLAEFRMF
;
A
#
# COMPACT_ATOMS: atom_id res chain seq x y z
N MET A 1 7.47 -1.08 19.87
CA MET A 1 6.55 -0.37 18.96
C MET A 1 5.93 -1.40 18.03
N ARG A 2 4.66 -1.78 18.26
CA ARG A 2 3.99 -2.86 17.52
C ARG A 2 3.63 -2.32 16.13
N MET A 3 4.28 -2.81 15.07
CA MET A 3 3.81 -2.55 13.70
C MET A 3 2.37 -3.06 13.61
N LYS A 4 1.41 -2.15 13.62
CA LYS A 4 0.04 -2.48 13.23
C LYS A 4 0.11 -2.75 11.74
N HIS A 5 0.29 -4.01 11.35
CA HIS A 5 -0.09 -4.47 10.01
C HIS A 5 -1.61 -4.33 9.90
N ASP A 6 -2.12 -3.09 9.77
CA ASP A 6 -3.47 -2.87 9.26
C ASP A 6 -3.41 -3.05 7.75
N ALA A 7 -3.19 -4.31 7.35
CA ALA A 7 -3.74 -4.82 6.11
C ALA A 7 -5.19 -4.34 6.07
N LEU A 8 -5.62 -3.69 4.98
CA LEU A 8 -7.01 -3.22 4.81
C LEU A 8 -7.94 -4.33 5.27
N ARG A 9 -8.46 -4.23 6.50
CA ARG A 9 -9.13 -5.34 7.15
C ARG A 9 -10.29 -5.70 6.25
N SER A 10 -10.31 -6.95 5.79
CA SER A 10 -11.42 -7.43 4.98
C SER A 10 -12.68 -7.38 5.84
N GLY A 11 -13.69 -6.66 5.37
CA GLY A 11 -14.96 -6.43 6.04
C GLY A 11 -16.10 -6.51 5.04
N LYS A 12 -17.34 -6.43 5.55
CA LYS A 12 -18.52 -6.40 4.68
C LYS A 12 -18.43 -5.17 3.75
N ARG A 13 -18.68 -5.38 2.46
CA ARG A 13 -18.74 -4.28 1.48
C ARG A 13 -19.85 -3.31 1.89
N LYS A 14 -19.50 -2.03 1.95
CA LYS A 14 -20.45 -0.94 2.17
C LYS A 14 -20.66 -0.22 0.86
N ALA A 15 -21.92 -0.05 0.45
CA ALA A 15 -22.25 0.80 -0.68
C ALA A 15 -21.90 2.25 -0.33
N VAL A 16 -21.20 2.93 -1.25
CA VAL A 16 -20.81 4.33 -1.11
C VAL A 16 -21.30 5.11 -2.32
N ASN A 17 -21.71 6.35 -2.11
CA ASN A 17 -22.04 7.27 -3.20
C ASN A 17 -20.77 8.03 -3.58
N LEU A 18 -20.41 7.98 -4.85
CA LEU A 18 -19.30 8.74 -5.42
C LEU A 18 -19.72 9.37 -6.74
N SER A 19 -19.13 10.52 -7.05
CA SER A 19 -19.31 11.19 -8.34
C SER A 19 -18.16 10.78 -9.26
N LEU A 20 -18.50 10.32 -10.46
CA LEU A 20 -17.56 9.99 -11.53
C LEU A 20 -17.98 10.73 -12.80
N ASP A 21 -17.01 10.96 -13.66
CA ASP A 21 -17.27 11.50 -15.00
C ASP A 21 -18.24 10.58 -15.76
N THR A 22 -19.25 11.19 -16.40
CA THR A 22 -20.32 10.45 -17.08
C THR A 22 -19.79 9.68 -18.30
N GLY A 23 -18.79 10.22 -19.00
CA GLY A 23 -18.12 9.55 -20.11
C GLY A 23 -17.33 8.33 -19.66
N VAL A 24 -16.63 8.42 -18.52
CA VAL A 24 -15.92 7.27 -17.93
C VAL A 24 -16.89 6.15 -17.55
N VAL A 25 -18.03 6.50 -16.94
CA VAL A 25 -19.06 5.50 -16.58
C VAL A 25 -19.67 4.86 -17.82
N ALA A 26 -19.94 5.64 -18.86
CA ALA A 26 -20.48 5.13 -20.12
C ALA A 26 -19.50 4.17 -20.80
N ALA A 27 -18.23 4.57 -20.97
CA ALA A 27 -17.20 3.75 -21.59
C ALA A 27 -16.98 2.43 -20.82
N ALA A 28 -16.99 2.48 -19.48
CA ALA A 28 -16.84 1.27 -18.67
C ALA A 28 -18.02 0.31 -18.82
N ARG A 29 -19.26 0.83 -18.95
CA ARG A 29 -20.45 0.02 -19.19
C ARG A 29 -20.45 -0.61 -20.57
N GLU A 30 -20.09 0.15 -21.60
CA GLU A 30 -19.97 -0.34 -22.98
C GLU A 30 -18.93 -1.45 -23.09
N ALA A 31 -17.82 -1.33 -22.35
CA ALA A 31 -16.79 -2.35 -22.26
C ALA A 31 -17.13 -3.54 -21.34
N GLY A 32 -18.32 -3.56 -20.72
CA GLY A 32 -18.74 -4.64 -19.82
C GLY A 32 -17.93 -4.74 -18.52
N LEU A 33 -17.30 -3.64 -18.08
CA LEU A 33 -16.44 -3.64 -16.91
C LEU A 33 -17.23 -3.61 -15.60
N ASN A 34 -16.71 -4.31 -14.59
CA ASN A 34 -17.25 -4.27 -13.24
C ASN A 34 -16.70 -3.06 -12.47
N LEU A 35 -17.41 -1.92 -12.54
CA LEU A 35 -16.99 -0.67 -11.89
C LEU A 35 -16.65 -0.86 -10.41
N SER A 36 -17.50 -1.57 -9.65
CA SER A 36 -17.28 -1.78 -8.21
C SER A 36 -15.95 -2.48 -7.93
N GLN A 37 -15.64 -3.54 -8.69
CA GLN A 37 -14.42 -4.31 -8.51
C GLN A 37 -13.18 -3.49 -8.88
N ILE A 38 -13.23 -2.74 -9.98
CA ILE A 38 -12.12 -1.92 -10.46
C ILE A 38 -11.87 -0.76 -9.51
N CYS A 39 -12.91 -0.04 -9.10
CA CYS A 39 -12.80 1.04 -8.12
C CYS A 39 -12.25 0.53 -6.79
N GLU A 40 -12.69 -0.65 -6.32
CA GLU A 40 -12.17 -1.24 -5.10
C GLU A 40 -10.67 -1.54 -5.21
N ALA A 41 -10.22 -2.16 -6.31
CA ALA A 41 -8.81 -2.44 -6.55
C ALA A 41 -7.96 -1.16 -6.59
N ALA A 42 -8.41 -0.16 -7.35
CA ALA A 42 -7.72 1.13 -7.46
C ALA A 42 -7.61 1.84 -6.10
N LEU A 43 -8.67 1.84 -5.30
CA LEU A 43 -8.65 2.42 -3.95
C LEU A 43 -7.72 1.66 -3.00
N ARG A 44 -7.69 0.32 -3.08
CA ARG A 44 -6.78 -0.51 -2.28
C ARG A 44 -5.32 -0.16 -2.58
N ASP A 45 -4.97 -0.03 -3.86
CA ASP A 45 -3.62 0.31 -4.30
C ASP A 45 -3.23 1.73 -3.91
N ALA A 46 -4.11 2.71 -4.12
CA ALA A 46 -3.89 4.09 -3.71
C ALA A 46 -3.68 4.19 -2.18
N ALA A 47 -4.54 3.54 -1.39
CA ALA A 47 -4.43 3.54 0.07
C ALA A 47 -3.16 2.83 0.55
N LYS A 48 -2.71 1.78 -0.14
CA LYS A 48 -1.43 1.11 0.15
C LYS A 48 -0.26 2.06 -0.07
N LYS A 49 -0.18 2.69 -1.25
CA LYS A 49 0.89 3.66 -1.59
C LYS A 49 0.97 4.81 -0.60
N GLU A 50 -0.17 5.38 -0.23
CA GLU A 50 -0.22 6.49 0.72
C GLU A 50 0.28 6.08 2.12
N ARG A 51 -0.08 4.88 2.58
CA ARG A 51 0.44 4.36 3.85
C ARG A 51 1.94 4.08 3.80
N GLU A 52 2.43 3.52 2.71
CA GLU A 52 3.87 3.30 2.52
C GLU A 52 4.64 4.62 2.48
N ALA A 53 4.08 5.68 1.88
CA ALA A 53 4.65 7.01 1.92
C ALA A 53 4.70 7.54 3.36
N LYS A 54 3.59 7.53 4.09
CA LYS A 54 3.54 7.97 5.49
C LYS A 54 4.49 7.20 6.39
N TRP A 55 4.53 5.88 6.24
CA TRP A 55 5.42 5.04 7.01
C TRP A 55 6.90 5.39 6.77
N ARG A 56 7.29 5.61 5.50
CA ARG A 56 8.66 6.04 5.17
C ARG A 56 9.01 7.38 5.80
N GLU A 57 8.08 8.33 5.82
CA GLU A 57 8.28 9.62 6.49
C GLU A 57 8.45 9.45 8.00
N GLU A 58 7.52 8.73 8.64
CA GLU A 58 7.54 8.48 10.09
C GLU A 58 8.77 7.71 10.55
N ASN A 59 9.33 6.85 9.71
CA ASN A 59 10.46 5.97 10.06
C ASN A 59 11.77 6.45 9.42
N ARG A 60 11.82 7.64 8.82
CA ARG A 60 12.98 8.16 8.10
C ARG A 60 14.25 8.15 8.96
N GLU A 61 14.15 8.64 10.19
CA GLU A 61 15.28 8.68 11.13
C GLU A 61 15.73 7.28 11.56
N TRP A 62 14.76 6.39 11.84
CA TRP A 62 15.05 5.01 12.20
C TRP A 62 15.73 4.25 11.04
N ILE A 63 15.26 4.45 9.81
CA ILE A 63 15.87 3.89 8.59
C ILE A 63 17.30 4.41 8.44
N ALA A 64 17.52 5.71 8.60
CA ALA A 64 18.86 6.30 8.50
C ALA A 64 19.82 5.73 9.57
N ALA A 65 19.37 5.65 10.82
CA ALA A 65 20.16 5.09 11.92
C ALA A 65 20.48 3.60 11.68
N ASN A 66 19.50 2.83 11.22
CA ASN A 66 19.68 1.42 10.87
C ASN A 66 20.67 1.24 9.71
N ASN A 67 20.56 2.05 8.65
CA ASN A 67 21.48 2.00 7.51
C ASN A 67 22.91 2.34 7.94
N ALA A 68 23.11 3.38 8.75
CA ALA A 68 24.42 3.74 9.29
C ALA A 68 25.01 2.63 10.17
N TRP A 69 24.16 1.95 10.95
CA TRP A 69 24.60 0.80 11.74
C TRP A 69 25.02 -0.36 10.84
N VAL A 70 24.28 -0.67 9.77
CA VAL A 70 24.63 -1.74 8.82
C VAL A 70 25.92 -1.40 8.06
N GLU A 71 26.13 -0.15 7.64
CA GLU A 71 27.38 0.24 7.00
C GLU A 71 28.59 0.07 7.92
N LYS A 72 28.42 0.38 9.22
CA LYS A 72 29.48 0.24 10.20
C LYS A 72 29.77 -1.20 10.59
N ASN A 73 28.74 -2.04 10.74
CA ASN A 73 28.86 -3.37 11.35
C ASN A 73 28.70 -4.51 10.34
N GLY A 74 28.41 -4.20 9.08
CA GLY A 74 28.02 -5.18 8.07
C GLY A 74 26.57 -5.65 8.24
N LEU A 75 26.14 -6.52 7.33
CA LEU A 75 24.82 -7.14 7.41
C LEU A 75 24.79 -8.17 8.54
N PRO A 76 23.87 -8.05 9.51
CA PRO A 76 23.67 -9.08 10.52
C PRO A 76 23.44 -10.45 9.86
N LEU A 77 24.05 -11.48 10.43
CA LEU A 77 23.86 -12.89 10.02
C LEU A 77 24.26 -13.18 8.57
N ALA A 78 25.01 -12.29 7.90
CA ALA A 78 25.50 -12.53 6.55
C ALA A 78 26.34 -13.82 6.44
N GLU A 79 27.04 -14.18 7.52
CA GLU A 79 27.85 -15.40 7.63
C GLU A 79 27.02 -16.70 7.56
N PHE A 80 25.71 -16.65 7.81
CA PHE A 80 24.81 -17.81 7.77
C PHE A 80 23.96 -17.86 6.48
N ARG A 81 24.21 -16.97 5.51
CA ARG A 81 23.44 -16.92 4.27
C ARG A 81 23.85 -18.09 3.36
N MET A 82 22.99 -19.11 3.29
CA MET A 82 23.07 -20.16 2.26
C MET A 82 22.51 -19.59 0.95
N PHE A 83 23.29 -19.70 -0.11
CA PHE A 83 23.06 -19.16 -1.46
C PHE A 83 21.71 -19.53 -2.06
#